data_AF-A0AA95GPB6-F1
#
_entry.id   AF-A0AA95GPB6-F1
#
_cell.length_a   1.000
_cell.length_b   1.000
_cell.length_c   1.000
_cell.angle_alpha   90.00
_cell.angle_beta   90.00
_cell.angle_gamma   90.00
#
_symmetry.space_group_name_H-M   'P 1'
#
loop_
_entity.id
_entity.type
_entity.pdbx_description
1 polymer ?
#
loop_
_entity_poly.entity_id
_entity_poly.type
_entity_poly.pdbx_seq_one_letter_code
_entity_poly.pdbx_strand_id
1 'polypeptide(L)'
;MVGKTIFIYLIIFFSCIISGCHTFPDQNISPISGLNNNLECAKVKGNLNKFTPIVLYKGMVDCIKINQYKNGMFLYLLAGSYTYYDANRINTFYARKVHHDLLTENLAFLTKAEYNSFWIILNKFMQQDKQKRMICSKIEQVGAPDYQPIYMLRNKVSTISRYEIDYVLFKKSLNNYMNC
;
A
#
# COMPACT_ATOMS: atom_id res chain seq x y z
N MET A 1 27.12 55.10 41.92
CA MET A 1 28.20 55.32 40.93
C MET A 1 27.58 55.09 39.55
N VAL A 2 27.15 56.15 38.86
CA VAL A 2 27.88 56.77 37.73
C VAL A 2 28.24 55.68 36.71
N GLY A 3 27.53 55.45 35.61
CA GLY A 3 27.08 56.41 34.61
C GLY A 3 27.97 56.25 33.37
N LYS A 4 27.39 55.91 32.21
CA LYS A 4 27.82 56.37 30.87
C LYS A 4 27.00 55.70 29.76
N THR A 5 26.02 56.47 29.27
CA THR A 5 25.54 56.47 27.89
C THR A 5 26.65 56.95 26.96
N ILE A 6 26.89 56.26 25.83
CA ILE A 6 27.42 56.89 24.61
C ILE A 6 26.67 56.27 23.41
N PHE A 7 25.90 57.15 22.78
CA PHE A 7 25.21 56.99 21.52
C PHE A 7 26.09 57.69 20.48
N ILE A 8 26.64 56.98 19.49
CA ILE A 8 27.15 57.61 18.26
C ILE A 8 26.65 56.80 17.07
N TYR A 9 25.89 57.52 16.26
CA TYR A 9 25.26 57.13 15.02
C TYR A 9 26.24 56.93 13.86
N LEU A 10 25.70 56.31 12.81
CA LEU A 10 25.59 56.84 11.44
C LEU A 10 26.24 55.95 10.35
N ILE A 11 25.35 55.22 9.67
CA ILE A 11 25.17 55.11 8.21
C ILE A 11 26.42 54.82 7.38
N ILE A 12 26.40 53.75 6.58
CA ILE A 12 26.73 53.77 5.13
C ILE A 12 26.48 52.39 4.48
N PHE A 13 25.64 52.43 3.43
CA PHE A 13 25.62 51.59 2.21
C PHE A 13 25.29 50.09 2.29
N PHE A 14 24.00 49.82 2.08
CA PHE A 14 23.45 49.09 0.93
C PHE A 14 24.50 48.54 -0.07
N SER A 15 24.59 47.20 -0.19
CA SER A 15 24.53 46.48 -1.48
C SER A 15 24.46 44.98 -1.29
N CYS A 16 23.53 44.38 -2.03
CA CYS A 16 23.21 42.97 -2.13
C CYS A 16 24.41 42.04 -2.29
N ILE A 17 24.42 40.93 -1.55
CA ILE A 17 24.92 39.66 -2.09
C ILE A 17 23.85 38.59 -1.82
N ILE A 18 22.91 38.57 -2.76
CA ILE A 18 22.17 37.43 -3.30
C ILE A 18 22.51 36.09 -2.60
N SER A 19 21.63 35.66 -1.70
CA SER A 19 21.52 34.26 -1.31
C SER A 19 20.98 33.48 -2.51
N GLY A 20 21.88 32.87 -3.28
CA GLY A 20 21.52 31.87 -4.26
C GLY A 20 20.98 30.62 -3.55
N CYS A 21 19.65 30.49 -3.45
CA CYS A 21 19.06 29.17 -3.38
C CYS A 21 19.29 28.51 -4.75
N HIS A 22 20.22 27.57 -4.84
CA HIS A 22 20.14 26.58 -5.91
C HIS A 22 18.92 25.71 -5.59
N THR A 23 17.78 26.07 -6.17
CA THR A 23 16.70 25.13 -6.42
C THR A 23 17.30 24.01 -7.24
N PHE A 24 17.43 22.83 -6.64
CA PHE A 24 17.62 21.61 -7.41
C PHE A 24 16.48 21.57 -8.45
N PRO A 25 16.79 21.37 -9.74
CA PRO A 25 15.74 21.14 -10.71
C PRO A 25 15.01 19.89 -10.24
N ASP A 26 13.75 20.09 -9.86
CA ASP A 26 12.79 19.02 -9.66
C ASP A 26 12.88 18.18 -10.93
N GLN A 27 13.43 16.97 -10.82
CA GLN A 27 13.32 16.04 -11.92
C GLN A 27 11.83 15.82 -12.06
N ASN A 28 11.27 16.46 -13.09
CA ASN A 28 10.02 16.08 -13.72
C ASN A 28 10.15 14.60 -14.07
N ILE A 29 9.93 13.74 -13.08
CA ILE A 29 9.46 12.40 -13.30
C ILE A 29 8.06 12.65 -13.83
N SER A 30 7.97 12.76 -15.16
CA SER A 30 6.73 12.67 -15.88
C SER A 30 5.91 11.58 -15.20
N PRO A 31 4.69 11.87 -14.72
CA PRO A 31 3.83 10.79 -14.27
C PRO A 31 3.72 9.87 -15.46
N ILE A 32 4.15 8.62 -15.30
CA ILE A 32 3.94 7.58 -16.30
C ILE A 32 2.43 7.58 -16.54
N SER A 33 2.05 8.22 -17.64
CA SER A 33 0.68 8.41 -18.08
C SER A 33 0.23 7.05 -18.59
N GLY A 34 -0.48 6.31 -17.73
CA GLY A 34 -0.94 4.99 -18.12
C GLY A 34 -1.43 4.03 -17.03
N LEU A 35 -1.44 4.38 -15.73
CA LEU A 35 -2.07 3.53 -14.72
C LEU A 35 -2.85 4.37 -13.71
N ASN A 36 -4.18 4.40 -13.88
CA ASN A 36 -5.10 4.96 -12.88
C ASN A 36 -5.03 4.08 -11.61
N ASN A 37 -4.10 4.38 -10.71
CA ASN A 37 -3.81 3.62 -9.48
C ASN A 37 -4.83 3.82 -8.35
N ASN A 38 -6.01 4.37 -8.66
CA ASN A 38 -7.07 4.61 -7.68
C ASN A 38 -8.16 3.56 -7.86
N LEU A 39 -8.11 2.51 -7.04
CA LEU A 39 -9.23 1.57 -6.90
C LEU A 39 -10.26 2.19 -5.95
N GLU A 40 -11.21 2.92 -6.51
CA GLU A 40 -12.35 3.42 -5.74
C GLU A 40 -13.18 2.26 -5.19
N CYS A 41 -13.63 2.38 -3.94
CA CYS A 41 -14.42 1.33 -3.28
C CYS A 41 -15.67 0.89 -4.08
N ALA A 42 -16.27 1.81 -4.85
CA ALA A 42 -17.43 1.54 -5.71
C ALA A 42 -17.06 0.79 -7.01
N LYS A 43 -15.79 0.77 -7.39
CA LYS A 43 -15.24 0.21 -8.64
C LYS A 43 -14.51 -1.12 -8.41
N VAL A 44 -14.84 -1.88 -7.36
CA VAL A 44 -14.35 -3.25 -7.16
C VAL A 44 -15.03 -4.21 -8.16
N LYS A 45 -14.73 -4.02 -9.45
CA LYS A 45 -15.22 -4.77 -10.60
C LYS A 45 -14.11 -4.84 -11.66
N GLY A 46 -13.79 -6.06 -12.10
CA GLY A 46 -12.87 -6.33 -13.21
C GLY A 46 -11.38 -6.28 -12.85
N ASN A 47 -10.60 -7.17 -13.47
CA ASN A 47 -9.13 -7.24 -13.52
C ASN A 47 -8.38 -6.92 -12.21
N LEU A 48 -8.92 -7.37 -11.07
CA LEU A 48 -8.30 -7.10 -9.76
C LEU A 48 -6.92 -7.76 -9.60
N ASN A 49 -6.66 -8.80 -10.39
CA ASN A 49 -5.34 -9.44 -10.47
C ASN A 49 -4.23 -8.54 -11.01
N LYS A 50 -4.57 -7.39 -11.63
CA LYS A 50 -3.59 -6.40 -12.10
C LYS A 50 -3.20 -5.38 -11.04
N PHE A 51 -3.95 -5.29 -9.94
CA PHE A 51 -3.65 -4.36 -8.85
C PHE A 51 -2.71 -5.00 -7.84
N THR A 52 -1.64 -4.28 -7.51
CA THR A 52 -0.73 -4.70 -6.44
C THR A 52 -1.42 -4.60 -5.07
N PRO A 53 -0.91 -5.30 -4.05
CA PRO A 53 -1.54 -5.25 -2.74
C PRO A 53 -1.48 -3.88 -2.08
N ILE A 54 -0.54 -3.02 -2.48
CA ILE A 54 -0.51 -1.60 -2.08
C ILE A 54 -1.81 -0.91 -2.51
N VAL A 55 -2.22 -1.10 -3.77
CA VAL A 55 -3.45 -0.50 -4.31
C VAL A 55 -4.69 -1.14 -3.68
N LEU A 56 -4.68 -2.46 -3.50
CA LEU A 56 -5.81 -3.19 -2.90
C LEU A 56 -6.03 -2.80 -1.43
N TYR A 57 -4.96 -2.69 -0.61
CA TYR A 57 -5.09 -2.23 0.77
C TYR A 57 -5.51 -0.77 0.87
N LYS A 58 -5.05 0.10 -0.03
CA LYS A 58 -5.57 1.47 -0.11
C LYS A 58 -7.08 1.47 -0.37
N GLY A 59 -7.54 0.70 -1.35
CA GLY A 59 -8.97 0.54 -1.63
C GLY A 59 -9.76 -0.05 -0.45
N MET A 60 -9.15 -0.96 0.33
CA MET A 60 -9.72 -1.45 1.59
C MET A 60 -9.95 -0.31 2.58
N VAL A 61 -8.93 0.52 2.83
CA VAL A 61 -9.04 1.68 3.73
C VAL A 61 -10.17 2.61 3.26
N ASP A 62 -10.21 2.93 1.97
CA ASP A 62 -11.24 3.79 1.38
C ASP A 62 -12.64 3.20 1.58
N CYS A 63 -12.80 1.88 1.40
CA CYS A 63 -14.06 1.20 1.66
C CYS A 63 -14.50 1.25 3.13
N ILE A 64 -13.57 1.05 4.07
CA ILE A 64 -13.88 1.05 5.50
C ILE A 64 -14.36 2.44 5.93
N LYS A 65 -13.71 3.50 5.47
CA LYS A 65 -14.07 4.91 5.78
C LYS A 65 -15.49 5.29 5.35
N ILE A 66 -16.02 4.64 4.32
CA ILE A 66 -17.39 4.87 3.83
C ILE A 66 -18.36 3.73 4.23
N ASN A 67 -18.01 2.93 5.23
CA ASN A 67 -18.82 1.81 5.76
C ASN A 67 -19.15 0.71 4.72
N GLN A 68 -18.42 0.62 3.62
CA GLN A 68 -18.57 -0.43 2.60
C GLN A 68 -17.79 -1.69 2.99
N TYR A 69 -18.11 -2.26 4.15
CA TYR A 69 -17.35 -3.33 4.78
C TYR A 69 -17.22 -4.59 3.92
N LYS A 70 -18.23 -4.94 3.11
CA LYS A 70 -18.16 -6.11 2.22
C LYS A 70 -17.06 -5.97 1.17
N ASN A 71 -16.92 -4.79 0.58
CA ASN A 71 -15.86 -4.52 -0.39
C ASN A 71 -14.51 -4.40 0.33
N GLY A 72 -14.47 -3.73 1.47
CA GLY A 72 -13.27 -3.63 2.31
C GLY A 72 -12.71 -5.01 2.71
N MET A 73 -13.56 -5.91 3.18
CA MET A 73 -13.17 -7.28 3.52
C MET A 73 -12.64 -8.04 2.31
N PHE A 74 -13.30 -7.93 1.15
CA PHE A 74 -12.82 -8.62 -0.04
C PHE A 74 -11.44 -8.11 -0.48
N LEU A 75 -11.22 -6.79 -0.46
CA LEU A 75 -9.93 -6.19 -0.79
C LEU A 75 -8.84 -6.55 0.24
N TYR A 76 -9.17 -6.57 1.53
CA TYR A 76 -8.29 -7.03 2.60
C TYR A 76 -7.81 -8.47 2.35
N LEU A 77 -8.73 -9.40 2.11
CA LEU A 77 -8.42 -10.81 1.93
C LEU A 77 -7.67 -11.08 0.61
N LEU A 78 -8.02 -10.35 -0.45
CA LEU A 78 -7.33 -10.44 -1.73
C LEU A 78 -5.89 -9.91 -1.63
N ALA A 79 -5.71 -8.74 -1.02
CA ALA A 79 -4.39 -8.15 -0.79
C ALA A 79 -3.51 -9.03 0.11
N GLY A 80 -4.09 -9.60 1.17
CA GLY A 80 -3.41 -10.56 2.05
C GLY A 80 -2.95 -11.81 1.29
N SER A 81 -3.84 -12.39 0.49
CA SER A 81 -3.53 -13.57 -0.34
C SER A 81 -2.42 -13.29 -1.36
N TYR A 82 -2.49 -12.12 -2.02
CA TYR A 82 -1.49 -11.71 -3.01
C TYR A 82 -0.15 -11.38 -2.36
N THR A 83 -0.11 -10.63 -1.26
CA THR A 83 1.15 -10.39 -0.54
C THR A 83 1.79 -11.67 -0.02
N TYR A 84 1.01 -12.63 0.46
CA TYR A 84 1.52 -13.90 0.94
C TYR A 84 2.09 -14.75 -0.21
N TYR A 85 1.38 -14.83 -1.34
CA TYR A 85 1.89 -15.45 -2.56
C TYR A 85 3.17 -14.78 -3.06
N ASP A 86 3.21 -13.45 -3.06
CA ASP A 86 4.35 -12.65 -3.51
C ASP A 86 5.58 -12.84 -2.61
N ALA A 87 5.37 -12.97 -1.30
CA ALA A 87 6.42 -13.31 -0.37
C ALA A 87 6.96 -14.73 -0.59
N ASN A 88 6.07 -15.69 -0.89
CA ASN A 88 6.46 -17.09 -1.16
C ASN A 88 7.21 -17.23 -2.48
N ARG A 89 6.79 -16.52 -3.53
CA ARG A 89 7.43 -16.59 -4.85
C ARG A 89 8.80 -15.90 -4.88
N ILE A 90 8.99 -14.82 -4.10
CA ILE A 90 10.31 -14.19 -3.92
C ILE A 90 11.18 -14.98 -2.94
N ASN A 91 10.58 -15.57 -1.92
CA ASN A 91 11.21 -16.39 -0.89
C ASN A 91 12.40 -15.72 -0.15
N THR A 92 12.34 -14.41 0.07
CA THR A 92 13.35 -13.70 0.88
C THR A 92 12.78 -13.32 2.25
N PHE A 93 13.67 -13.16 3.24
CA PHE A 93 13.28 -12.60 4.53
C PHE A 93 12.64 -11.21 4.39
N TYR A 94 13.17 -10.39 3.48
CA TYR A 94 12.64 -9.05 3.23
C TYR A 94 11.20 -9.10 2.67
N ALA A 95 10.91 -9.97 1.69
CA ALA A 95 9.56 -10.09 1.15
C ALA A 95 8.53 -10.55 2.20
N ARG A 96 8.91 -11.49 3.08
CA ARG A 96 8.09 -11.89 4.24
C ARG A 96 7.85 -10.73 5.20
N LYS A 97 8.87 -9.90 5.46
CA LYS A 97 8.71 -8.69 6.26
C LYS A 97 7.73 -7.71 5.61
N VAL A 98 7.85 -7.46 4.29
CA VAL A 98 6.91 -6.57 3.56
C VAL A 98 5.47 -7.07 3.64
N HIS A 99 5.21 -8.39 3.59
CA HIS A 99 3.87 -8.93 3.79
C HIS A 99 3.26 -8.51 5.14
N HIS A 100 4.02 -8.54 6.23
CA HIS A 100 3.57 -8.14 7.56
C HIS A 100 3.44 -6.61 7.71
N ASP A 101 4.44 -5.87 7.25
CA ASP A 101 4.51 -4.43 7.42
C ASP A 101 3.40 -3.73 6.61
N LEU A 102 3.18 -4.15 5.36
CA LEU A 102 2.25 -3.46 4.44
C LEU A 102 0.81 -3.42 4.97
N LEU A 103 0.34 -4.51 5.57
CA LEU A 103 -1.00 -4.51 6.19
C LEU A 103 -1.06 -3.53 7.36
N THR A 104 -0.06 -3.59 8.24
CA THR A 104 0.01 -2.76 9.46
C THR A 104 0.03 -1.27 9.11
N GLU A 105 0.84 -0.88 8.12
CA GLU A 105 0.93 0.49 7.61
C GLU A 105 -0.40 0.97 7.04
N ASN A 106 -1.13 0.13 6.31
CA ASN A 106 -2.43 0.52 5.75
C ASN A 106 -3.52 0.64 6.83
N LEU A 107 -3.52 -0.24 7.82
CA LEU A 107 -4.48 -0.16 8.94
C LEU A 107 -4.27 1.10 9.80
N ALA A 108 -3.07 1.69 9.82
CA ALA A 108 -2.79 2.93 10.53
C ALA A 108 -3.54 4.16 9.96
N PHE A 109 -4.09 4.07 8.75
CA PHE A 109 -4.92 5.14 8.17
C PHE A 109 -6.38 5.14 8.66
N LEU A 110 -6.75 4.17 9.49
CA LEU A 110 -8.08 4.07 10.10
C LEU A 110 -8.06 4.67 11.51
N THR A 111 -9.16 5.31 11.89
CA THR A 111 -9.44 5.61 13.29
C THR A 111 -9.65 4.32 14.08
N LYS A 112 -9.51 4.40 15.41
CA LYS A 112 -9.78 3.27 16.31
C LYS A 112 -11.20 2.70 16.14
N ALA A 113 -12.19 3.57 15.90
CA ALA A 113 -13.58 3.16 15.70
C ALA A 113 -13.80 2.40 14.39
N GLU A 114 -13.19 2.87 13.30
CA GLU A 114 -13.23 2.20 11.98
C GLU A 114 -12.51 0.85 12.02
N TYR A 115 -11.32 0.80 12.61
CA TYR A 115 -10.55 -0.42 12.82
C TYR A 115 -11.36 -1.47 13.60
N ASN A 116 -11.93 -1.08 14.74
CA ASN A 116 -12.70 -1.99 15.59
C ASN A 116 -13.95 -2.52 14.87
N SER A 117 -14.69 -1.63 14.20
CA SER A 117 -15.90 -2.00 13.46
C SER A 117 -15.58 -3.00 12.34
N PHE A 118 -14.52 -2.71 11.56
CA PHE A 118 -14.05 -3.61 10.52
C PHE A 118 -13.67 -5.00 11.06
N TRP A 119 -12.90 -5.05 12.14
CA TRP A 119 -12.46 -6.33 12.71
C TRP A 119 -13.58 -7.17 13.30
N ILE A 120 -14.57 -6.55 13.95
CA ILE A 120 -15.76 -7.28 14.44
C ILE A 120 -16.48 -7.95 13.27
N ILE A 121 -16.70 -7.20 12.18
CA ILE A 121 -17.40 -7.69 10.99
C ILE A 121 -16.59 -8.79 10.31
N LEU A 122 -15.29 -8.58 10.10
CA LEU A 122 -14.39 -9.54 9.47
C LEU A 122 -14.29 -10.84 10.25
N ASN A 123 -14.11 -10.77 11.57
CA ASN A 123 -14.03 -11.97 12.41
C ASN A 123 -15.34 -12.77 12.37
N LYS A 124 -16.49 -12.08 12.46
CA LYS A 124 -17.80 -12.74 12.32
C LYS A 124 -18.01 -13.37 10.96
N PHE A 125 -17.48 -12.76 9.89
CA PHE A 125 -17.54 -13.30 8.53
C PHE A 125 -16.67 -14.57 8.41
N MET A 126 -15.43 -14.51 8.89
CA MET A 126 -14.45 -15.61 8.76
C MET A 126 -14.78 -16.85 9.60
N GLN A 127 -15.56 -16.69 10.69
CA GLN A 127 -16.07 -17.81 11.49
C GLN A 127 -17.16 -18.63 10.77
N GLN A 128 -17.74 -18.11 9.68
CA GLN A 128 -18.79 -18.78 8.95
C GLN A 128 -18.22 -19.57 7.77
N ASP A 129 -18.14 -20.89 7.89
CA ASP A 129 -17.57 -21.79 6.88
C ASP A 129 -18.10 -21.56 5.46
N LYS A 130 -19.42 -21.34 5.32
CA LYS A 130 -20.04 -21.05 4.02
C LYS A 130 -19.51 -19.74 3.43
N GLN A 131 -19.34 -18.71 4.25
CA GLN A 131 -18.82 -17.40 3.82
C GLN A 131 -17.33 -17.48 3.48
N LYS A 132 -16.55 -18.19 4.29
CA LYS A 132 -15.13 -18.47 4.04
C LYS A 132 -14.93 -19.22 2.71
N ARG A 133 -15.67 -20.30 2.46
CA ARG A 133 -15.60 -21.01 1.17
C ARG A 133 -16.01 -20.13 -0.01
N MET A 134 -17.05 -19.33 0.15
CA MET A 134 -17.49 -18.39 -0.88
C MET A 134 -16.40 -17.37 -1.22
N ILE A 135 -15.70 -16.82 -0.22
CA ILE A 135 -14.65 -15.83 -0.48
C ILE A 135 -13.39 -16.46 -1.07
N CYS A 136 -13.02 -17.67 -0.64
CA CYS A 136 -11.96 -18.46 -1.27
C CYS A 136 -12.24 -18.65 -2.77
N SER A 137 -13.43 -19.15 -3.11
CA SER A 137 -13.82 -19.35 -4.52
C SER A 137 -13.81 -18.03 -5.31
N LYS A 138 -14.22 -16.92 -4.68
CA LYS A 138 -14.17 -15.60 -5.33
C LYS A 138 -12.73 -15.13 -5.59
N ILE A 139 -11.80 -15.35 -4.66
CA ILE A 139 -10.39 -15.01 -4.84
C ILE A 139 -9.76 -15.90 -5.94
N GLU A 140 -10.07 -17.20 -5.94
CA GLU A 140 -9.65 -18.12 -7.01
C GLU A 140 -10.15 -17.67 -8.39
N GLN A 141 -11.41 -17.20 -8.49
CA GLN A 141 -12.00 -16.69 -9.73
C GLN A 141 -11.35 -15.40 -10.23
N VAL A 142 -10.83 -14.54 -9.34
CA VAL A 142 -10.03 -13.38 -9.76
C VAL A 142 -8.71 -13.85 -10.40
N GLY A 143 -8.15 -14.94 -9.89
CA GLY A 143 -6.92 -15.54 -10.39
C GLY A 143 -5.66 -14.99 -9.73
N ALA A 144 -4.53 -15.57 -10.12
CA ALA A 144 -3.21 -15.18 -9.63
C ALA A 144 -2.81 -13.77 -10.09
N PRO A 145 -1.98 -13.05 -9.32
CA PRO A 145 -1.42 -11.75 -9.70
C PRO A 145 -0.81 -11.69 -11.11
N ASP A 146 -1.31 -10.78 -11.93
CA ASP A 146 -0.81 -10.44 -13.27
C ASP A 146 0.07 -9.18 -13.17
N TYR A 147 1.05 -9.23 -12.28
CA TYR A 147 2.04 -8.17 -12.07
C TYR A 147 3.33 -8.74 -11.43
N GLN A 148 4.42 -8.00 -11.59
CA GLN A 148 5.70 -8.28 -10.95
C GLN A 148 5.72 -7.75 -9.50
N PRO A 149 6.19 -8.52 -8.49
CA PRO A 149 6.21 -8.11 -7.09
C PRO A 149 7.36 -7.13 -6.77
N ILE A 150 7.61 -6.15 -7.63
CA ILE A 150 8.73 -5.20 -7.49
C ILE A 150 8.67 -4.42 -6.17
N TYR A 151 7.48 -4.26 -5.59
CA TYR A 151 7.27 -3.61 -4.30
C TYR A 151 7.84 -4.40 -3.11
N MET A 152 8.23 -5.66 -3.31
CA MET A 152 8.85 -6.53 -2.29
C MET A 152 10.35 -6.74 -2.52
N LEU A 153 10.99 -5.98 -3.41
CA LEU A 153 12.42 -6.07 -3.68
C LEU A 153 13.21 -5.02 -2.88
N ARG A 154 14.28 -5.45 -2.19
CA ARG A 154 15.11 -4.57 -1.34
C ARG A 154 15.93 -3.56 -2.14
N ASN A 155 16.38 -3.96 -3.34
CA ASN A 155 17.15 -3.11 -4.25
C ASN A 155 16.24 -2.66 -5.38
N LYS A 156 16.53 -1.50 -6.01
CA LYS A 156 15.83 -0.96 -7.19
C LYS A 156 16.05 -1.82 -8.46
N VAL A 157 15.90 -3.14 -8.35
CA VAL A 157 15.81 -4.03 -9.49
C VAL A 157 14.44 -3.75 -10.11
N SER A 158 14.46 -3.01 -11.21
CA SER A 158 13.25 -2.54 -11.90
C SER A 158 12.54 -3.65 -12.68
N THR A 159 13.19 -4.80 -12.90
CA THR A 159 12.68 -5.89 -13.73
C THR A 159 13.22 -7.25 -13.31
N ILE A 160 12.34 -8.22 -13.08
CA ILE A 160 12.68 -9.64 -12.97
C ILE A 160 12.59 -10.22 -14.40
N SER A 161 13.69 -10.75 -14.93
CA SER A 161 13.86 -11.05 -16.36
C SER A 161 12.99 -12.19 -16.91
N ARG A 162 12.34 -12.97 -16.03
CA ARG A 162 11.23 -13.86 -16.38
C ARG A 162 10.50 -14.23 -15.10
N TYR A 163 9.28 -13.72 -14.93
CA TYR A 163 8.42 -14.12 -13.83
C TYR A 163 7.15 -14.70 -14.45
N GLU A 164 7.08 -16.02 -14.42
CA GLU A 164 5.91 -16.78 -14.86
C GLU A 164 4.91 -16.90 -13.71
N ILE A 165 3.64 -16.82 -14.04
CA ILE A 165 2.56 -17.02 -13.07
C ILE A 165 2.54 -18.50 -12.66
N ASP A 166 2.99 -18.78 -11.44
CA ASP A 166 2.89 -20.12 -10.85
C ASP A 166 1.52 -20.29 -10.17
N TYR A 167 0.57 -20.88 -10.91
CA TYR A 167 -0.78 -21.15 -10.42
C TYR A 167 -0.81 -22.21 -9.31
N VAL A 168 0.14 -23.15 -9.31
CA VAL A 168 0.22 -24.20 -8.27
C VAL A 168 0.64 -23.57 -6.96
N LEU A 169 1.66 -22.70 -6.99
CA LEU A 169 2.10 -21.93 -5.85
C LEU A 169 1.02 -20.94 -5.39
N PHE A 170 0.27 -20.33 -6.31
CA PHE A 170 -0.83 -19.44 -5.96
C PHE A 170 -1.91 -20.18 -5.15
N LYS A 171 -2.37 -21.33 -5.66
CA LYS A 171 -3.38 -22.14 -4.96
C LYS A 171 -2.88 -22.64 -3.60
N LYS A 172 -1.63 -23.10 -3.53
CA LYS A 172 -0.99 -23.51 -2.27
C LYS A 172 -0.91 -22.34 -1.27
N SER A 173 -0.52 -21.15 -1.75
CA SER A 173 -0.40 -19.95 -0.92
C SER A 173 -1.75 -19.48 -0.42
N LEU A 174 -2.78 -19.52 -1.25
CA LEU A 174 -4.15 -19.19 -0.87
C LEU A 174 -4.65 -20.13 0.23
N ASN A 175 -4.51 -21.44 0.06
CA ASN A 175 -4.92 -22.41 1.07
C ASN A 175 -4.18 -22.20 2.40
N ASN A 176 -2.86 -22.00 2.35
CA ASN A 176 -2.06 -21.79 3.56
C ASN A 176 -2.40 -20.47 4.29
N TYR A 177 -2.74 -19.41 3.54
CA TYR A 177 -3.05 -18.10 4.13
C TYR A 177 -4.50 -18.02 4.65
N MET A 178 -5.46 -18.47 3.84
CA MET A 178 -6.89 -18.32 4.09
C MET A 178 -7.54 -19.51 4.78
N ASN A 179 -6.85 -20.65 4.88
CA ASN A 179 -7.43 -21.94 5.25
C ASN A 179 -8.66 -22.26 4.38
N CYS A 180 -8.47 -22.05 3.07
CA CYS A 180 -9.20 -22.74 2.03
C CYS A 180 -8.67 -24.20 1.98
#